data_AF-A0AAV4BS70-F1
#
_entry.id   AF-A0AAV4BS70-F1
#
_cell.length_a   1.000
_cell.length_b   1.000
_cell.length_c   1.000
_cell.angle_alpha   90.00
_cell.angle_beta   90.00
_cell.angle_gamma   90.00
#
_symmetry.space_group_name_H-M   'P 1'
#
loop_
_entity.id
_entity.type
_entity.pdbx_description
1 polymer ?
#
loop_
_entity_poly.entity_id
_entity_poly.type
_entity_poly.pdbx_seq_one_letter_code
_entity_poly.pdbx_strand_id
1 'polypeptide(L)'
;MSKGDVHCDGKMRHTDWHLRRLFLLKSEWTDTVSSSALNTLKRRKDHQVQILPLTEDLVKIRNHMVQGLELTLSKRLDLIEVPGKKNRKVLILVTQEAKTALNALVRTREAVGIPERNPFFFASKSLDGYLNSWQAMKAVVDEANVENPMSIS
;
A
#
# COMPACT_ATOMS: atom_id res chain seq x y z
N MET A 1 -17.45 14.69 75.67
CA MET A 1 -18.21 15.94 75.47
C MET A 1 -18.20 16.31 74.01
N SER A 2 -19.36 16.77 73.53
CA SER A 2 -19.69 17.42 72.27
C SER A 2 -19.41 16.68 70.95
N LYS A 3 -20.50 16.07 70.48
CA LYS A 3 -20.85 15.91 69.06
C LYS A 3 -20.70 17.25 68.35
N GLY A 4 -20.02 17.25 67.21
CA GLY A 4 -20.25 18.23 66.15
C GLY A 4 -21.17 17.59 65.14
N ASP A 5 -22.41 18.08 65.07
CA ASP A 5 -23.35 17.75 64.01
C ASP A 5 -22.79 18.22 62.66
N VAL A 6 -22.84 17.34 61.66
CA VAL A 6 -22.97 17.78 60.28
C VAL A 6 -24.19 17.10 59.70
N HIS A 7 -25.30 17.82 59.82
CA HIS A 7 -26.42 17.70 58.91
C HIS A 7 -25.94 18.04 57.49
N CYS A 8 -26.04 17.09 56.58
CA CYS A 8 -26.10 17.36 55.15
C CYS A 8 -27.34 16.67 54.60
N ASP A 9 -28.45 17.41 54.61
CA ASP A 9 -29.47 17.25 53.58
C ASP A 9 -28.80 17.45 52.21
N GLY A 10 -29.06 16.55 51.28
CA GLY A 10 -28.31 16.48 50.04
C GLY A 10 -28.86 15.40 49.13
N LYS A 11 -29.96 15.71 48.44
CA LYS A 11 -30.42 14.94 47.28
C LYS A 11 -29.25 14.78 46.31
N MET A 12 -28.69 13.57 46.27
CA MET A 12 -27.57 13.21 45.42
C MET A 12 -28.01 13.38 43.96
N ARG A 13 -27.41 14.33 43.25
CA ARG A 13 -27.74 14.60 41.84
C ARG A 13 -27.37 13.37 41.02
N HIS A 14 -28.14 13.07 39.97
CA HIS A 14 -27.98 11.86 39.15
C HIS A 14 -26.54 11.65 38.65
N THR A 15 -25.77 12.72 38.44
CA THR A 15 -24.35 12.69 38.05
C THR A 15 -23.40 12.21 39.15
N ASP A 16 -23.73 12.40 40.43
CA ASP A 16 -22.91 11.95 41.57
C ASP A 16 -22.98 10.43 41.76
N TRP A 17 -24.09 9.81 41.39
CA TRP A 17 -24.20 8.34 41.41
C TRP A 17 -23.23 7.67 40.44
N HIS A 18 -23.07 8.25 39.25
CA HIS A 18 -22.12 7.74 38.26
C HIS A 18 -20.68 7.90 38.72
N LEU A 19 -20.33 9.04 39.33
CA LEU A 19 -18.98 9.27 39.86
C LEU A 19 -18.67 8.31 41.02
N ARG A 20 -19.62 8.08 41.91
CA ARG A 20 -19.46 7.14 43.04
C ARG A 20 -19.41 5.68 42.58
N ARG A 21 -20.18 5.31 41.55
CA ARG A 21 -20.12 3.98 40.94
C ARG A 21 -18.80 3.74 40.22
N LEU A 22 -18.29 4.71 39.47
CA LEU A 22 -16.97 4.63 38.82
C LEU A 22 -15.83 4.59 39.85
N PHE A 23 -15.97 5.30 40.96
CA PHE A 23 -15.04 5.23 42.08
C PHE A 23 -15.03 3.84 42.71
N LEU A 24 -16.20 3.28 43.04
CA LEU A 24 -16.33 1.91 43.56
C LEU A 24 -15.76 0.87 42.57
N LEU A 25 -16.06 1.00 41.27
CA LEU A 25 -15.50 0.13 40.24
C LEU A 25 -13.97 0.21 40.17
N LYS A 26 -13.39 1.42 40.28
CA LYS A 26 -11.94 1.60 40.30
C LYS A 26 -11.30 1.05 41.58
N SER A 27 -11.95 1.23 42.74
CA SER A 27 -11.46 0.75 44.03
C SER A 27 -11.51 -0.77 44.14
N GLU A 28 -12.61 -1.41 43.74
CA GLU A 28 -12.72 -2.88 43.72
C GLU A 28 -11.74 -3.50 42.70
N TRP A 29 -11.53 -2.85 41.56
CA TRP A 29 -10.54 -3.28 40.58
C TRP A 29 -9.10 -3.23 41.10
N THR A 30 -8.75 -2.25 41.94
CA THR A 30 -7.38 -2.18 42.49
C THR A 30 -7.11 -3.26 43.52
N ASP A 31 -8.12 -3.72 44.27
CA ASP A 31 -7.98 -4.81 45.23
C ASP A 31 -7.99 -6.20 44.57
N THR A 32 -8.65 -6.35 43.42
CA THR A 32 -8.85 -7.66 42.76
C THR A 32 -7.75 -8.00 41.73
N VAL A 33 -6.94 -7.03 41.31
CA VAL A 33 -5.88 -7.24 40.31
C VAL A 33 -4.55 -7.54 41.01
N SER A 34 -4.03 -8.75 40.82
CA SER A 34 -2.71 -9.15 41.36
C SER A 34 -1.62 -8.14 40.97
N SER A 35 -0.68 -7.88 41.88
CA SER A 35 0.44 -6.96 41.66
C SER A 35 1.21 -7.24 40.36
N SER A 36 1.33 -8.52 39.96
CA SER A 36 1.92 -8.93 38.67
C SER A 36 1.12 -8.44 37.45
N ALA A 37 -0.21 -8.45 37.51
CA ALA A 37 -1.08 -7.94 36.45
C ALA A 37 -1.05 -6.41 36.39
N LEU A 38 -1.05 -5.74 37.56
CA LEU A 38 -0.86 -4.29 37.65
C LEU A 38 0.51 -3.85 37.10
N ASN A 39 1.57 -4.58 37.45
CA ASN A 39 2.93 -4.34 36.95
C ASN A 39 3.04 -4.61 35.46
N THR A 40 2.35 -5.64 34.94
CA THR A 40 2.30 -5.92 33.50
C THR A 40 1.57 -4.80 32.75
N LEU A 41 0.46 -4.29 33.26
CA LEU A 41 -0.28 -3.16 32.65
C LEU A 41 0.51 -1.86 32.71
N LYS A 42 1.15 -1.54 33.85
CA LYS A 42 2.05 -0.39 33.98
C LYS A 42 3.23 -0.49 33.01
N ARG A 43 3.88 -1.66 32.94
CA ARG A 43 4.95 -1.92 31.97
C ARG A 43 4.45 -1.79 30.53
N ARG A 44 3.27 -2.29 30.16
CA ARG A 44 2.73 -2.11 28.79
C ARG A 44 2.46 -0.65 28.45
N LYS A 45 2.09 0.18 29.42
CA LYS A 45 1.93 1.63 29.24
C LYS A 45 3.28 2.33 29.06
N ASP A 46 4.31 1.88 29.78
CA ASP A 46 5.66 2.45 29.76
C ASP A 46 6.49 1.98 28.54
N HIS A 47 6.24 0.74 28.08
CA HIS A 47 6.84 0.15 26.87
C HIS A 47 5.95 0.31 25.63
N GLN A 48 4.91 1.13 25.70
CA GLN A 48 4.26 1.56 24.47
C GLN A 48 5.32 2.34 23.71
N VAL A 49 5.82 1.77 22.61
CA VAL A 49 6.74 2.46 21.70
C VAL A 49 6.15 3.84 21.51
N GLN A 50 6.84 4.86 22.01
CA GLN A 50 6.49 6.23 21.70
C GLN A 50 6.74 6.33 20.21
N ILE A 51 5.70 6.06 19.42
CA ILE A 51 5.62 6.57 18.07
C ILE A 51 5.55 8.06 18.32
N LEU A 52 6.73 8.69 18.31
CA LEU A 52 6.84 10.14 18.24
C LEU A 52 5.83 10.53 17.17
N PRO A 53 4.78 11.32 17.51
CA PRO A 53 3.84 11.78 16.51
C PRO A 53 4.72 12.36 15.41
N LEU A 54 4.63 11.80 14.20
CA LEU A 54 5.53 12.18 13.11
C LEU A 54 5.44 13.70 13.06
N THR A 55 6.52 14.37 13.46
CA THR A 55 6.48 15.81 13.72
C THR A 55 5.91 16.46 12.48
N GLU A 56 5.12 17.52 12.63
CA GLU A 56 4.44 18.12 11.48
C GLU A 56 5.42 18.40 10.32
N ASP A 57 6.66 18.75 10.67
CA ASP A 57 7.77 18.95 9.75
C ASP A 57 8.24 17.66 9.06
N LEU A 58 8.30 16.52 9.76
CA LEU A 58 8.63 15.23 9.15
C LEU A 58 7.53 14.72 8.21
N VAL A 59 6.26 14.98 8.55
CA VAL A 59 5.12 14.73 7.65
C VAL A 59 5.23 15.62 6.41
N LYS A 60 5.51 16.92 6.60
CA LYS A 60 5.69 17.88 5.50
C LYS A 60 6.86 17.50 4.59
N ILE A 61 8.02 17.17 5.15
CA ILE A 61 9.21 16.74 4.39
C ILE A 61 8.91 15.48 3.59
N ARG A 62 8.34 14.45 4.24
CA ARG A 62 7.95 13.20 3.57
C ARG A 62 6.99 13.47 2.42
N ASN A 63 5.93 14.24 2.66
CA ASN A 63 4.93 14.54 1.64
C ASN A 63 5.53 15.34 0.49
N HIS A 64 6.41 16.30 0.77
CA HIS A 64 7.06 17.10 -0.27
C HIS A 64 8.00 16.26 -1.15
N MET A 65 8.78 15.36 -0.53
CA MET A 65 9.67 14.45 -1.25
C MET A 65 8.91 13.44 -2.13
N VAL A 66 7.85 12.84 -1.57
CA VAL A 66 6.99 11.89 -2.28
C VAL A 66 6.27 12.58 -3.44
N GLN A 67 5.71 13.78 -3.22
CA GLN A 67 5.06 14.56 -4.27
C GLN A 67 6.00 14.92 -5.43
N GLY A 68 7.24 15.34 -5.13
CA GLY A 68 8.21 15.68 -6.17
C GLY A 68 8.56 14.49 -7.07
N LEU A 69 8.72 13.30 -6.47
CA LEU A 69 8.97 12.06 -7.20
C LEU A 69 7.74 11.60 -7.98
N GLU A 70 6.57 11.55 -7.35
CA GLU A 70 5.31 11.15 -8.00
C GLU A 70 4.95 12.06 -9.17
N LEU A 71 5.16 13.37 -9.03
CA LEU A 71 4.96 14.34 -10.11
C LEU A 71 5.97 14.16 -11.26
N THR A 72 7.19 13.76 -10.95
CA THR A 72 8.21 13.51 -11.98
C THR A 72 7.94 12.19 -12.71
N LEU A 73 7.53 11.15 -11.99
CA LEU A 73 7.17 9.85 -12.55
C LEU A 73 5.89 9.94 -13.39
N SER A 74 4.87 10.67 -12.92
CA SER A 74 3.60 10.86 -13.66
C SER A 74 3.77 11.60 -14.99
N LYS A 75 4.82 12.41 -15.15
CA LYS A 75 5.16 13.06 -16.42
C LYS A 75 5.81 12.13 -17.44
N ARG A 76 6.48 11.06 -16.98
CA ARG A 76 7.34 10.20 -17.81
C ARG A 76 6.76 8.80 -18.05
N LEU A 77 5.87 8.36 -17.17
CA LEU A 77 5.27 7.04 -17.18
C LEU A 77 3.77 7.15 -17.44
N ASP A 78 3.31 6.39 -18.41
CA ASP A 78 1.90 6.16 -18.66
C ASP A 78 1.48 4.82 -18.05
N LEU A 79 0.24 4.74 -17.61
CA LEU A 79 -0.33 3.55 -17.02
C LEU A 79 -1.21 2.83 -18.05
N ILE A 80 -0.88 1.57 -18.33
CA ILE A 80 -1.56 0.73 -19.33
C ILE A 80 -2.27 -0.42 -18.63
N GLU A 81 -3.52 -0.67 -19.01
CA GLU A 81 -4.30 -1.83 -18.60
C GLU A 81 -3.94 -3.07 -19.43
N VAL A 82 -3.52 -4.14 -18.76
CA VAL A 82 -3.18 -5.42 -19.38
C VAL A 82 -4.07 -6.52 -18.78
N PRO A 83 -4.63 -7.43 -19.60
CA PRO A 83 -5.36 -8.57 -19.07
C PRO A 83 -4.41 -9.56 -18.38
N GLY A 84 -4.63 -9.76 -17.08
CA GLY A 84 -3.94 -10.76 -16.26
C GLY A 84 -4.71 -12.07 -16.14
N LYS A 85 -4.23 -12.97 -15.29
CA LYS A 85 -4.84 -14.28 -15.04
C LYS A 85 -6.30 -14.13 -14.60
N LYS A 86 -7.18 -15.03 -15.07
CA LYS A 86 -8.63 -14.99 -14.78
C LYS A 86 -9.27 -13.65 -15.17
N ASN A 87 -8.80 -13.03 -16.26
CA ASN A 87 -9.30 -11.75 -16.77
C ASN A 87 -9.21 -10.59 -15.75
N ARG A 88 -8.27 -10.68 -14.80
CA ARG A 88 -8.02 -9.58 -13.86
C ARG A 88 -7.20 -8.51 -14.55
N LYS A 89 -7.72 -7.29 -14.62
CA LYS A 89 -6.97 -6.16 -15.16
C LYS A 89 -5.78 -5.84 -14.27
N VAL A 90 -4.59 -5.78 -14.86
CA VAL A 90 -3.33 -5.41 -14.21
C VAL A 90 -2.84 -4.12 -14.84
N LEU A 91 -2.50 -3.16 -14.00
CA LEU A 91 -1.96 -1.87 -14.44
C LEU A 91 -0.43 -1.98 -14.50
N ILE A 92 0.16 -1.61 -15.63
CA ILE A 92 1.61 -1.58 -15.83
C ILE A 92 2.03 -0.16 -16.18
N LEU A 93 3.11 0.31 -15.55
CA LEU A 93 3.72 1.60 -15.87
C LEU A 93 4.67 1.42 -17.06
N VAL A 94 4.53 2.26 -18.07
CA VAL A 94 5.26 2.19 -19.34
C VAL A 94 5.83 3.57 -19.65
N THR A 95 7.09 3.64 -20.11
CA THR A 95 7.73 4.89 -20.49
C THR A 95 7.16 5.44 -21.80
N GLN A 96 7.30 6.76 -22.04
CA GLN A 96 6.91 7.37 -23.32
C GLN A 96 7.62 6.75 -24.53
N GLU A 97 8.88 6.35 -24.36
CA GLU A 97 9.67 5.66 -25.40
C GLU A 97 9.03 4.32 -25.77
N ALA A 98 8.71 3.50 -24.76
CA ALA A 98 8.04 2.22 -24.96
C ALA A 98 6.65 2.42 -25.57
N LYS A 99 5.87 3.41 -25.14
CA LYS A 99 4.58 3.75 -25.75
C LYS A 99 4.71 4.12 -27.23
N THR A 100 5.76 4.85 -27.59
CA THR A 100 6.04 5.21 -28.98
C THR A 100 6.34 3.97 -29.82
N ALA A 101 7.14 3.04 -29.30
CA ALA A 101 7.41 1.76 -29.95
C ALA A 101 6.14 0.89 -30.08
N LEU A 102 5.31 0.81 -29.02
CA LEU A 102 4.02 0.10 -29.05
C LEU A 102 3.10 0.67 -30.14
N ASN A 103 3.00 1.99 -30.25
CA ASN A 103 2.21 2.64 -31.29
C ASN A 103 2.76 2.38 -32.69
N ALA A 104 4.09 2.33 -32.86
CA ALA A 104 4.70 1.98 -34.13
C ALA A 104 4.33 0.54 -34.55
N LEU A 105 4.37 -0.42 -33.61
CA LEU A 105 3.98 -1.82 -33.87
C LEU A 105 2.54 -1.94 -34.36
N VAL A 106 1.61 -1.21 -33.75
CA VAL A 106 0.19 -1.20 -34.17
C VAL A 106 0.04 -0.61 -35.56
N ARG A 107 0.73 0.50 -35.87
CA ARG A 107 0.67 1.16 -37.18
C ARG A 107 1.22 0.29 -38.30
N THR A 108 2.29 -0.45 -38.05
CA THR A 108 2.93 -1.29 -39.06
C THR A 108 2.28 -2.67 -39.23
N ARG A 109 1.29 -3.01 -38.39
CA ARG A 109 0.69 -4.35 -38.30
C ARG A 109 0.22 -4.91 -39.65
N GLU A 110 -0.57 -4.14 -40.39
CA GLU A 110 -1.08 -4.55 -41.70
C GLU A 110 0.03 -4.62 -42.75
N ALA A 111 0.94 -3.64 -42.75
CA ALA A 111 2.06 -3.57 -43.70
C ALA A 111 3.01 -4.77 -43.62
N VAL A 112 3.16 -5.39 -42.44
CA VAL A 112 3.97 -6.61 -42.25
C VAL A 112 3.18 -7.91 -42.47
N GLY A 113 1.91 -7.81 -42.87
CA GLY A 113 1.04 -8.94 -43.20
C GLY A 113 0.43 -9.64 -41.99
N ILE A 114 0.28 -8.95 -40.84
CA ILE A 114 -0.45 -9.51 -39.69
C ILE A 114 -1.96 -9.28 -39.91
N PRO A 115 -2.78 -10.35 -39.88
CA PRO A 115 -4.22 -10.23 -40.11
C PRO A 115 -4.92 -9.47 -38.96
N GLU A 116 -5.90 -8.63 -39.29
CA GLU A 116 -6.69 -7.87 -38.30
C GLU A 116 -7.43 -8.77 -37.30
N ARG A 117 -7.81 -9.98 -37.73
CA ARG A 117 -8.50 -10.97 -36.90
C ARG A 117 -7.64 -11.46 -35.73
N ASN A 118 -6.30 -11.35 -35.82
CA ASN A 118 -5.42 -11.84 -34.79
C ASN A 118 -5.58 -10.98 -33.51
N PRO A 119 -5.94 -11.56 -32.35
CA PRO A 119 -6.25 -10.80 -31.15
C PRO A 119 -5.01 -10.35 -30.37
N PHE A 120 -3.82 -10.85 -30.72
CA PHE A 120 -2.60 -10.59 -29.94
C PHE A 120 -1.93 -9.28 -30.35
N PHE A 121 -1.45 -8.54 -29.34
CA PHE A 121 -0.67 -7.33 -29.56
C PHE A 121 0.66 -7.66 -30.28
N PHE A 122 1.43 -8.58 -29.70
CA PHE A 122 2.61 -9.17 -30.32
C PHE A 122 2.21 -10.39 -31.16
N ALA A 123 1.54 -10.15 -32.29
CA ALA A 123 1.05 -11.19 -33.18
C ALA A 123 2.12 -11.72 -34.13
N SER A 124 1.98 -12.99 -34.52
CA SER A 124 2.68 -13.52 -35.69
C SER A 124 1.84 -13.34 -36.96
N LYS A 125 2.40 -13.71 -38.12
CA LYS A 125 1.68 -13.69 -39.41
C LYS A 125 0.53 -14.71 -39.49
N SER A 126 0.43 -15.61 -38.52
CA SER A 126 -0.68 -16.57 -38.42
C SER A 126 -1.96 -15.89 -37.93
N LEU A 127 -3.12 -16.50 -38.23
CA LEU A 127 -4.44 -15.95 -37.86
C LEU A 127 -4.64 -15.78 -36.35
N ASP A 128 -4.07 -16.67 -35.55
CA ASP A 128 -4.18 -16.74 -34.09
C ASP A 128 -2.82 -16.96 -33.41
N GLY A 129 -1.73 -16.71 -34.14
CA GLY A 129 -0.38 -16.88 -33.63
C GLY A 129 0.11 -15.66 -32.86
N TYR A 130 0.96 -15.89 -31.86
CA TYR A 130 1.65 -14.85 -31.13
C TYR A 130 3.16 -15.02 -31.26
N LEU A 131 3.89 -13.93 -31.04
CA LEU A 131 5.34 -13.96 -31.00
C LEU A 131 5.80 -14.60 -29.68
N ASN A 132 6.57 -15.69 -29.77
CA ASN A 132 7.15 -16.31 -28.59
C ASN A 132 8.31 -15.45 -28.08
N SER A 133 8.20 -14.94 -26.84
CA SER A 133 9.18 -14.02 -26.25
C SER A 133 10.59 -14.63 -26.20
N TRP A 134 10.73 -15.91 -25.86
CA TRP A 134 12.03 -16.58 -25.83
C TRP A 134 12.66 -16.62 -27.22
N GLN A 135 11.89 -17.02 -28.24
CA GLN A 135 12.40 -17.08 -29.61
C GLN A 135 12.75 -15.70 -30.15
N ALA A 136 11.94 -14.68 -29.82
CA ALA A 136 12.20 -13.30 -30.20
C ALA A 136 13.49 -12.76 -29.54
N MET A 137 13.64 -12.97 -28.24
CA MET A 137 14.85 -12.57 -27.52
C MET A 137 16.08 -13.32 -28.04
N LYS A 138 15.96 -14.63 -28.29
CA LYS A 138 17.04 -15.43 -28.85
C LYS A 138 17.48 -14.92 -30.23
N ALA A 139 16.54 -14.58 -31.12
CA ALA A 139 16.88 -14.02 -32.43
C ALA A 139 17.66 -12.69 -32.30
N VAL A 140 17.27 -11.83 -31.36
CA VAL A 140 17.99 -10.57 -31.08
C VAL A 140 19.37 -10.84 -30.49
N VAL A 141 19.52 -11.84 -29.62
CA VAL A 141 20.80 -12.22 -29.02
C VAL A 141 21.73 -12.92 -30.03
N ASP A 142 21.17 -13.63 -31.01
CA ASP A 142 21.97 -14.23 -32.10
C ASP A 142 22.45 -13.14 -33.08
N GLU A 143 21.67 -12.07 -33.27
CA GLU A 143 22.01 -10.93 -34.14
C GLU A 143 22.96 -9.93 -33.46
N ALA A 144 22.69 -9.59 -32.20
CA ALA A 144 23.58 -8.79 -31.37
C ALA A 144 24.67 -9.73 -30.84
N ASN A 145 25.90 -9.65 -31.34
CA ASN A 145 27.00 -10.52 -30.94
C ASN A 145 27.41 -10.35 -29.45
N VAL A 146 26.56 -10.79 -28.52
CA VAL A 146 26.69 -10.59 -27.08
C VAL A 146 27.69 -11.58 -26.50
N GLU A 147 28.57 -11.11 -25.61
CA GLU A 147 29.63 -11.91 -24.99
C GLU A 147 29.11 -13.09 -24.15
N ASN A 148 27.89 -12.99 -23.61
CA ASN A 148 27.28 -14.06 -22.82
C ASN A 148 25.77 -14.23 -23.12
N PRO A 149 25.43 -14.97 -24.18
CA PRO A 149 24.04 -15.11 -24.63
C PRO A 149 23.15 -15.88 -23.64
N MET A 150 23.73 -16.75 -22.81
CA MET A 150 22.99 -17.59 -21.85
C MET A 150 22.53 -16.81 -20.61
N SER A 151 22.99 -15.58 -20.41
CA SER A 151 22.63 -14.77 -19.23
C SER A 151 21.36 -13.94 -19.41
N ILE A 152 20.90 -13.78 -20.66
CA ILE A 152 19.78 -12.91 -21.04
C ILE A 152 18.49 -13.72 -21.26
N SER A 153 18.59 -15.05 -21.29
CA SER A 153 17.52 -15.96 -21.73
C SER A 153 16.99 -16.81 -20.58
#